data_AF-A0A1S1R7P4-F1
#
_entry.id   AF-A0A1S1R7P4-F1
#
_cell.length_a   1.000
_cell.length_b   1.000
_cell.length_c   1.000
_cell.angle_alpha   90.00
_cell.angle_beta   90.00
_cell.angle_gamma   90.00
#
_symmetry.space_group_name_H-M   'P 1'
#
loop_
_entity.id
_entity.type
_entity.pdbx_description
1 polymer ?
#
loop_
_entity_poly.entity_id
_entity_poly.type
_entity_poly.pdbx_seq_one_letter_code
_entity_poly.pdbx_strand_id
1 'polypeptide(L)'
;MTVTTMLERTDTASTPLRVSLLVIGASQLGFGALFLLVPSIARHLFGLTPDAPAWAHWLNVMLAARFLGYAAGMFVASRAPRRHVAWINTMIFVQLVDWVATLYYLSTGDLTFRQVSTACALPVVFIAPLLWWHPRRDGARA
;
A
#
# COMPACT_ATOMS: atom_id res chain seq x y z
N MET A 1 3.69 -13.01 -46.47
CA MET A 1 4.45 -12.17 -45.51
C MET A 1 3.47 -11.46 -44.58
N THR A 2 2.75 -12.15 -43.68
CA THR A 2 1.89 -11.48 -42.66
C THR A 2 1.45 -12.44 -41.54
N VAL A 3 2.38 -12.97 -40.76
CA VAL A 3 2.06 -13.69 -39.49
C VAL A 3 2.91 -13.19 -38.31
N THR A 4 3.97 -12.42 -38.58
CA THR A 4 4.97 -12.02 -37.57
C THR A 4 4.64 -10.75 -36.79
N THR A 5 3.53 -10.06 -37.06
CA THR A 5 3.17 -8.80 -36.38
C THR A 5 2.22 -8.97 -35.18
N MET A 6 1.89 -10.20 -34.78
CA MET A 6 0.87 -10.47 -33.74
C MET A 6 1.41 -10.84 -32.35
N LEU A 7 2.74 -10.95 -32.14
CA LEU A 7 3.29 -11.63 -30.96
C LEU A 7 4.07 -10.82 -29.93
N GLU A 8 4.11 -9.50 -30.00
CA GLU A 8 4.78 -8.75 -28.92
C GLU A 8 4.14 -7.39 -28.65
N ARG A 9 2.88 -7.41 -28.21
CA ARG A 9 2.37 -6.28 -27.42
C ARG A 9 3.10 -6.32 -26.08
N THR A 10 4.31 -5.79 -26.08
CA THR A 10 5.11 -5.59 -24.87
C THR A 10 4.20 -4.96 -23.82
N ASP A 11 4.15 -5.59 -22.65
CA ASP A 11 3.35 -5.18 -21.50
C ASP A 11 3.95 -3.88 -20.90
N THR A 12 3.91 -2.80 -21.67
CA THR A 12 4.46 -1.50 -21.33
C THR A 12 3.43 -0.76 -20.50
N ALA A 13 3.22 -1.23 -19.29
CA ALA A 13 2.68 -0.38 -18.25
C ALA A 13 3.49 0.92 -18.17
N SER A 14 2.82 2.03 -17.91
CA SER A 14 3.47 3.33 -17.85
C SER A 14 4.58 3.33 -16.78
N THR A 15 5.75 3.89 -17.10
CA THR A 15 6.84 4.14 -16.15
C THR A 15 6.37 4.71 -14.81
N PRO A 16 5.47 5.72 -14.75
CA PRO A 16 4.97 6.24 -13.47
C PRO A 16 4.25 5.19 -12.63
N LEU A 17 3.43 4.30 -13.21
CA LEU A 17 2.77 3.23 -12.45
C LEU A 17 3.80 2.29 -11.81
N ARG A 18 4.83 1.91 -12.57
CA ARG A 18 5.89 1.02 -12.06
C ARG A 18 6.62 1.66 -10.88
N VAL A 19 6.95 2.95 -10.99
CA VAL A 19 7.59 3.72 -9.91
C VAL A 19 6.66 3.80 -8.69
N SER A 20 5.37 4.10 -8.86
CA SER A 20 4.40 4.12 -7.76
C SER A 20 4.33 2.77 -7.05
N LEU A 21 4.28 1.67 -7.79
CA LEU A 21 4.27 0.31 -7.20
C LEU A 21 5.56 0.02 -6.42
N LEU A 22 6.73 0.44 -6.90
CA LEU A 22 7.99 0.29 -6.18
C LEU A 22 8.01 1.12 -4.88
N VAL A 23 7.57 2.37 -4.94
CA VAL A 23 7.51 3.26 -3.76
C VAL A 23 6.56 2.68 -2.72
N ILE A 24 5.34 2.28 -3.13
CA ILE A 24 4.36 1.65 -2.24
C ILE A 24 4.94 0.37 -1.65
N GLY A 25 5.56 -0.49 -2.47
CA GLY A 25 6.20 -1.72 -2.02
C GLY A 25 7.29 -1.48 -0.97
N ALA A 26 8.14 -0.47 -1.18
CA ALA A 26 9.16 -0.07 -0.22
C ALA A 26 8.57 0.48 1.08
N SER A 27 7.52 1.30 1.01
CA SER A 27 6.80 1.78 2.19
C SER A 27 6.17 0.64 2.98
N GLN A 28 5.53 -0.32 2.29
CA GLN A 28 4.93 -1.49 2.92
C GLN A 28 5.98 -2.39 3.58
N LEU A 29 7.15 -2.55 2.95
CA LEU A 29 8.27 -3.25 3.56
C LEU A 29 8.75 -2.54 4.83
N GLY A 30 8.89 -1.21 4.79
CA GLY A 30 9.29 -0.40 5.93
C GLY A 30 8.31 -0.49 7.10
N PHE A 31 7.00 -0.33 6.83
CA PHE A 31 5.96 -0.47 7.86
C PHE A 31 5.88 -1.91 8.39
N GLY A 32 5.95 -2.92 7.52
CA GLY A 32 5.99 -4.32 7.92
C GLY A 32 7.17 -4.61 8.85
N ALA A 33 8.37 -4.17 8.50
CA ALA A 33 9.55 -4.31 9.36
C ALA A 33 9.39 -3.59 10.70
N LEU A 34 8.85 -2.36 10.68
CA LEU A 34 8.63 -1.57 11.90
C LEU A 34 7.65 -2.25 12.86
N PHE A 35 6.50 -2.70 12.36
CA PHE A 35 5.49 -3.38 13.20
C PHE A 35 5.91 -4.78 13.64
N LEU A 36 6.76 -5.46 12.86
CA LEU A 36 7.27 -6.80 13.20
C LEU A 36 8.38 -6.76 14.25
N LEU A 37 9.41 -5.94 14.01
CA LEU A 37 10.64 -5.94 14.81
C LEU A 37 10.53 -5.03 16.02
N VAL A 38 9.64 -4.04 15.96
CA VAL A 38 9.71 -2.91 16.87
C VAL A 38 8.35 -2.41 17.36
N PRO A 39 7.50 -3.28 17.94
CA PRO A 39 6.26 -2.83 18.54
C PRO A 39 6.53 -1.80 19.65
N SER A 40 7.70 -1.78 20.30
CA SER A 40 8.08 -0.88 21.42
C SER A 40 8.69 0.47 21.02
N ILE A 41 9.52 0.56 19.97
CA ILE A 41 10.17 1.84 19.58
C ILE A 41 9.21 2.74 18.81
N ALA A 42 8.28 2.20 18.03
CA ALA A 42 7.20 2.99 17.43
C ALA A 42 6.43 3.79 18.51
N ARG A 43 6.27 3.23 19.72
CA ARG A 43 5.57 3.88 20.84
C ARG A 43 6.29 5.12 21.35
N HIS A 44 7.62 5.07 21.50
CA HIS A 44 8.43 6.23 21.90
C HIS A 44 8.49 7.29 20.81
N LEU A 45 8.52 6.89 19.53
CA LEU A 45 8.52 7.81 18.40
C LEU A 45 7.17 8.54 18.22
N PHE A 46 6.04 7.87 18.49
CA PHE A 46 4.70 8.42 18.27
C PHE A 46 3.99 8.89 19.55
N GLY A 47 4.60 8.73 20.73
CA GLY A 47 4.03 9.18 22.01
C GLY A 47 2.73 8.45 22.39
N LEU A 48 2.63 7.16 22.07
CA LEU A 48 1.45 6.34 22.35
C LEU A 48 1.52 5.79 23.78
N THR A 49 0.88 6.49 24.72
CA THR A 49 0.71 6.07 26.13
C THR A 49 -0.76 6.07 26.52
N PRO A 50 -1.22 5.18 27.43
CA PRO A 50 -0.48 4.12 28.14
C PRO A 50 -0.16 2.90 27.26
N ASP A 51 0.69 1.99 27.77
CA ASP A 51 1.16 0.84 27.00
C ASP A 51 0.00 -0.09 26.64
N ALA A 52 -0.04 -0.50 25.37
CA ALA A 52 -1.10 -1.36 24.90
C ALA A 52 -0.94 -2.76 25.52
N PRO A 53 -2.06 -3.44 25.86
CA PRO A 53 -2.00 -4.80 26.37
C PRO A 53 -1.34 -5.76 25.36
N ALA A 54 -0.71 -6.83 25.84
CA ALA A 54 0.11 -7.73 25.02
C ALA A 54 -0.63 -8.31 23.79
N TRP A 55 -1.95 -8.52 23.88
CA TRP A 55 -2.75 -8.98 22.75
C TRP A 55 -2.75 -8.00 21.57
N ALA A 56 -2.61 -6.70 21.81
CA ALA A 56 -2.53 -5.68 20.77
C ALA A 56 -1.18 -5.75 20.03
N HIS A 57 -0.08 -6.10 20.72
CA HIS A 57 1.20 -6.33 20.06
C HIS A 57 1.16 -7.55 19.14
N TRP A 58 0.44 -8.60 19.55
CA TRP A 58 0.21 -9.76 18.69
C TRP A 58 -0.58 -9.38 17.42
N LEU A 59 -1.60 -8.53 17.53
CA LEU A 59 -2.30 -7.99 16.35
C LEU A 59 -1.39 -7.17 15.43
N ASN A 60 -0.47 -6.38 15.98
CA ASN A 60 0.51 -5.63 15.17
C ASN A 60 1.43 -6.54 14.37
N VAL A 61 1.85 -7.68 14.93
CA VAL A 61 2.65 -8.67 14.19
C VAL A 61 1.83 -9.31 13.06
N MET A 62 0.55 -9.62 13.30
CA MET A 62 -0.34 -10.12 12.25
C MET A 62 -0.58 -9.06 11.14
N LEU A 63 -0.68 -7.78 11.52
CA LEU A 63 -0.75 -6.66 10.58
C LEU A 63 0.55 -6.51 9.78
N ALA A 64 1.70 -6.65 10.43
CA ALA A 64 3.01 -6.61 9.78
C ALA A 64 3.13 -7.66 8.67
N ALA A 65 2.63 -8.88 8.91
CA ALA A 65 2.62 -9.94 7.90
C ALA A 65 1.85 -9.54 6.64
N ARG A 66 0.73 -8.82 6.77
CA ARG A 66 -0.02 -8.27 5.62
C ARG A 66 0.81 -7.24 4.87
N PHE A 67 1.45 -6.30 5.56
CA PHE A 67 2.30 -5.30 4.92
C PHE A 67 3.46 -5.94 4.15
N LEU A 68 4.13 -6.95 4.73
CA LEU A 68 5.19 -7.69 4.05
C LEU A 68 4.67 -8.46 2.83
N GLY A 69 3.51 -9.12 2.94
CA GLY A 69 2.89 -9.82 1.82
C GLY A 69 2.53 -8.88 0.67
N TYR A 70 1.97 -7.71 0.99
CA TYR A 70 1.68 -6.69 0.00
C TYR A 70 2.93 -6.02 -0.57
N ALA A 71 4.00 -5.85 0.20
CA ALA A 71 5.28 -5.37 -0.31
C ALA A 71 5.81 -6.29 -1.42
N ALA A 72 5.81 -7.61 -1.17
CA ALA A 72 6.16 -8.61 -2.17
C ALA A 72 5.23 -8.53 -3.39
N GLY A 73 3.91 -8.44 -3.17
CA GLY A 73 2.93 -8.28 -4.23
C GLY A 73 3.17 -7.03 -5.11
N MET A 74 3.55 -5.90 -4.51
CA MET A 74 3.86 -4.67 -5.25
C MET A 74 5.16 -4.77 -6.04
N PHE A 75 6.21 -5.41 -5.50
CA PHE A 75 7.45 -5.67 -6.25
C PHE A 75 7.25 -6.64 -7.42
N VAL A 76 6.34 -7.62 -7.28
CA VAL A 76 5.95 -8.49 -8.39
C VAL A 76 5.13 -7.71 -9.42
N ALA A 77 4.14 -6.94 -8.96
CA ALA A 77 3.28 -6.16 -9.83
C ALA A 77 4.05 -5.10 -10.61
N SER A 78 5.08 -4.47 -10.04
CA SER A 78 5.87 -3.43 -10.73
C SER A 78 6.59 -3.94 -11.99
N ARG A 79 6.91 -5.24 -12.05
CA ARG A 79 7.58 -5.86 -13.20
C ARG A 79 6.62 -6.10 -14.37
N ALA A 80 5.37 -6.45 -14.08
CA ALA A 80 4.33 -6.66 -15.09
C ALA A 80 2.94 -6.22 -14.58
N PRO A 81 2.66 -4.90 -14.52
CA PRO A 81 1.46 -4.38 -13.86
C PRO A 81 0.14 -4.86 -14.46
N ARG A 82 0.05 -5.05 -15.79
CA ARG A 82 -1.18 -5.52 -16.43
C ARG A 82 -1.47 -6.99 -16.15
N ARG A 83 -0.46 -7.81 -15.87
CA ARG A 83 -0.64 -9.21 -15.44
C ARG A 83 -1.04 -9.33 -13.97
N HIS A 84 -0.82 -8.29 -13.18
CA HIS A 84 -0.96 -8.32 -11.72
C HIS A 84 -1.98 -7.29 -11.20
N VAL A 85 -3.03 -7.00 -11.97
CA VAL A 85 -4.07 -6.01 -11.62
C VAL A 85 -4.78 -6.35 -10.30
N ALA A 86 -4.89 -7.64 -9.97
CA ALA A 86 -5.45 -8.07 -8.68
C ALA A 86 -4.70 -7.45 -7.50
N TRP A 87 -3.36 -7.50 -7.52
CA TRP A 87 -2.51 -6.90 -6.48
C TRP A 87 -2.74 -5.39 -6.34
N ILE A 88 -2.86 -4.69 -7.47
CA ILE A 88 -3.10 -3.24 -7.51
C ILE A 88 -4.47 -2.91 -6.91
N ASN A 89 -5.53 -3.62 -7.32
CA ASN A 89 -6.88 -3.39 -6.81
C ASN A 89 -6.96 -3.65 -5.29
N THR A 90 -6.40 -4.77 -4.84
CA THR A 90 -6.41 -5.11 -3.41
C THR A 90 -5.60 -4.12 -2.58
N MET A 91 -4.50 -3.59 -3.13
CA MET A 91 -3.70 -2.54 -2.49
C MET A 91 -4.50 -1.23 -2.36
N ILE A 92 -5.21 -0.81 -3.41
CA ILE A 92 -6.10 0.36 -3.34
C ILE A 92 -7.16 0.14 -2.26
N PHE A 93 -7.79 -1.04 -2.23
CA PHE A 93 -8.83 -1.36 -1.27
C PHE A 93 -8.34 -1.31 0.18
N VAL A 94 -7.23 -1.98 0.49
CA VAL A 94 -6.68 -1.99 1.85
C VAL A 94 -6.32 -0.58 2.31
N GLN A 95 -5.63 0.21 1.48
CA GLN A 95 -5.30 1.60 1.82
C GLN A 95 -6.53 2.47 2.05
N LEU A 96 -7.61 2.25 1.29
CA LEU A 96 -8.86 2.96 1.49
C LEU A 96 -9.51 2.60 2.82
N VAL A 97 -9.54 1.31 3.17
CA VAL A 97 -10.07 0.83 4.45
C VAL A 97 -9.26 1.40 5.62
N ASP A 98 -7.93 1.34 5.55
CA ASP A 98 -7.04 1.87 6.58
C ASP A 98 -7.22 3.38 6.76
N TRP A 99 -7.40 4.11 5.65
CA TRP A 99 -7.63 5.54 5.67
C TRP A 99 -8.99 5.91 6.29
N VAL A 100 -10.06 5.21 5.92
CA VAL A 100 -11.40 5.40 6.51
C VAL A 100 -11.38 5.11 8.01
N ALA A 101 -10.71 4.03 8.43
CA ALA A 101 -10.54 3.72 9.84
C ALA A 101 -9.77 4.83 10.58
N THR A 102 -8.70 5.35 9.97
CA THR A 102 -7.92 6.47 10.52
C THR A 102 -8.79 7.71 10.72
N LEU A 103 -9.62 8.07 9.72
CA LEU A 103 -10.53 9.20 9.81
C LEU A 103 -11.59 9.00 10.91
N TYR A 104 -12.10 7.78 11.06
CA TYR A 104 -13.04 7.44 12.14
C TYR A 104 -12.42 7.73 13.52
N TYR A 105 -11.22 7.19 13.82
CA TYR A 105 -10.54 7.41 15.10
C TYR A 105 -10.11 8.86 15.34
N LEU A 106 -9.85 9.63 14.27
CA LEU A 106 -9.65 11.08 14.39
C LEU A 106 -10.94 11.81 14.75
N SER A 107 -12.07 11.41 14.15
CA SER A 107 -13.37 12.04 14.38
C SER A 107 -13.95 11.77 15.77
N THR A 108 -13.63 10.63 16.37
CA THR A 108 -14.01 10.29 17.76
C THR A 108 -13.08 10.95 18.79
N GLY A 109 -11.93 11.46 18.35
CA GLY A 109 -10.91 12.05 19.22
C GLY A 109 -10.01 11.02 19.92
N ASP A 110 -10.15 9.73 19.58
CA ASP A 110 -9.32 8.66 20.13
C ASP A 110 -7.85 8.79 19.70
N LEU A 111 -7.63 9.33 18.50
CA LEU A 111 -6.31 9.64 17.96
C LEU A 111 -6.21 11.13 17.59
N THR A 112 -5.00 11.67 17.70
CA THR A 112 -4.69 13.02 17.24
C THR A 112 -4.01 12.99 15.88
N PHE A 113 -4.18 14.05 15.09
CA PHE A 113 -3.51 14.18 13.79
C PHE A 113 -1.98 14.03 13.91
N ARG A 114 -1.39 14.47 15.02
CA ARG A 114 0.05 14.34 15.28
C ARG A 114 0.49 12.87 15.33
N GLN A 115 -0.33 12.00 15.91
CA GLN A 115 -0.03 10.57 16.06
C GLN A 115 -0.16 9.80 14.73
N VAL A 116 -1.05 10.22 13.84
CA VAL A 116 -1.40 9.47 12.62
C VAL A 116 -1.21 10.26 11.31
N SER A 117 -0.36 11.29 11.33
CA SER A 117 -0.14 12.18 10.18
C SER A 117 0.23 11.44 8.88
N THR A 118 1.07 10.41 8.97
CA THR A 118 1.46 9.56 7.83
C THR A 118 0.28 8.71 7.34
N ALA A 119 -0.51 8.12 8.24
CA ALA A 119 -1.71 7.35 7.91
C ALA A 119 -2.83 8.22 7.32
N CYS A 120 -2.81 9.54 7.54
CA CYS A 120 -3.76 10.46 6.92
C CYS A 120 -3.34 10.86 5.50
N ALA A 121 -2.06 11.14 5.29
CA ALA A 121 -1.56 11.70 4.04
C ALA A 121 -1.19 10.64 3.00
N LEU A 122 -0.51 9.56 3.40
CA LEU A 122 0.05 8.58 2.47
C LEU A 122 -0.99 7.81 1.65
N PRO A 123 -2.14 7.36 2.22
CA PRO A 123 -3.14 6.65 1.43
C PRO A 123 -3.66 7.48 0.25
N VAL A 124 -3.88 8.78 0.44
CA VAL A 124 -4.32 9.67 -0.65
C VAL A 124 -3.23 9.75 -1.74
N VAL A 125 -1.97 9.94 -1.33
CA VAL A 125 -0.82 10.03 -2.25
C VAL A 125 -0.56 8.72 -2.98
N PHE A 126 -0.89 7.57 -2.41
CA PHE A 126 -0.68 6.26 -3.02
C PHE A 126 -1.88 5.78 -3.85
N ILE A 127 -3.11 6.06 -3.42
CA ILE A 127 -4.31 5.68 -4.16
C ILE A 127 -4.45 6.51 -5.44
N ALA A 128 -4.22 7.83 -5.37
CA ALA A 128 -4.35 8.72 -6.53
C ALA A 128 -3.56 8.25 -7.77
N PRO A 129 -2.25 7.93 -7.71
CA PRO A 129 -1.49 7.47 -8.87
C PRO A 129 -1.90 6.07 -9.33
N LEU A 130 -2.26 5.17 -8.40
CA LEU A 130 -2.74 3.83 -8.76
C LEU A 130 -4.06 3.86 -9.52
N LEU A 131 -4.97 4.78 -9.15
CA LEU A 131 -6.19 5.04 -9.90
C LEU A 131 -5.89 5.77 -11.21
N TRP A 132 -4.99 6.75 -11.19
CA TRP A 132 -4.71 7.60 -12.35
C TRP A 132 -4.13 6.82 -13.52
N TRP A 133 -3.11 5.99 -13.26
CA TRP A 133 -2.43 5.15 -14.24
C TRP A 133 -2.91 3.70 -14.21
N HIS A 134 -4.13 3.45 -13.73
CA HIS A 134 -4.63 2.09 -13.56
C HIS A 134 -4.65 1.31 -14.89
N PRO A 135 -4.12 0.07 -14.95
CA PRO A 135 -4.06 -0.74 -16.18
C PRO A 135 -5.38 -0.92 -16.95
N ARG A 136 -6.53 -0.88 -16.26
CA ARG A 136 -7.85 -1.00 -16.90
C ARG A 136 -8.27 0.25 -17.70
N ARG A 137 -7.66 1.42 -17.47
CA ARG A 137 -7.97 2.64 -18.23
C ARG A 137 -7.49 2.57 -19.67
N ASP A 138 -6.47 1.76 -19.94
CA ASP A 138 -5.91 1.58 -21.28
C ASP A 138 -6.81 0.74 -22.19
N GLY A 139 -7.65 -0.15 -21.62
CA GLY A 139 -8.59 -0.97 -22.38
C GLY A 139 -9.88 -0.24 -22.78
N ALA A 140 -10.22 0.87 -22.13
CA ALA A 140 -11.40 1.70 -22.43
C ALA A 140 -11.11 2.85 -23.41
N ARG A 141 -9.84 3.02 -23.79
CA ARG A 141 -9.36 4.02 -24.76
C ARG A 141 -8.90 3.40 -26.09
N ALA A 142 -9.12 2.10 -26.27
CA ALA A 142 -8.74 1.33 -27.45
C ALA A 142 -9.97 1.05 -28.32
#